data_AF-A0AAD5D3K1-F1
#
_entry.id   AF-A0AAD5D3K1-F1
#
_cell.length_a   1.000
_cell.length_b   1.000
_cell.length_c   1.000
_cell.angle_alpha   90.00
_cell.angle_beta   90.00
_cell.angle_gamma   90.00
#
_symmetry.space_group_name_H-M   'P 1'
#
loop_
_entity.id
_entity.type
_entity.pdbx_description
1 polymer ?
#
loop_
_entity_poly.entity_id
_entity_poly.type
_entity_poly.pdbx_seq_one_letter_code
_entity_poly.pdbx_strand_id
1 'polypeptide(L)'
;MTVGKFTQKISQLRNKLGKSGLKDEGLKVPIKLGAEKKIQGNVLAGDEDSLAYGRTPQEILRIVYGTGDEHAPGGFYPKGGNGNATNTHKTRTIILSSKMKTLNLFFRSSPSSTTTATVVAIIFLFISTSVNSTADLPKADMDLLEFPLNLEYFEAEYFLFGSLGKGLDIIEPGLAAKGPPPIGAKQANLSLLIKDVITQFAYQEIGHLRAIKKLVQGFPRPLLNLSAKSFGTVMDAAVGNPLSPPFDPYANDLNYLISCYVIPYVGLTGYVGANPKLESPASRKLVAGLLGVESGQDAVIRSLLYERATEKVVPYDITLGNDGLKDEGLKVPIELGAEKKTQGNVLAGDEDSV
;
A
#
# COMPACT_ATOMS: atom_id res chain seq x y z
N MET A 1 -12.09 22.94 -11.28
CA MET A 1 -10.98 21.96 -11.34
C MET A 1 -11.44 20.67 -12.02
N THR A 2 -10.63 20.08 -12.90
CA THR A 2 -10.96 18.82 -13.58
C THR A 2 -10.61 17.60 -12.72
N VAL A 3 -11.20 16.43 -13.01
CA VAL A 3 -10.89 15.16 -12.33
C VAL A 3 -9.39 14.87 -12.32
N GLY A 4 -8.72 14.97 -13.48
CA GLY A 4 -7.28 14.70 -13.56
C GLY A 4 -6.43 15.63 -12.69
N LYS A 5 -6.80 16.92 -12.59
CA LYS A 5 -6.14 17.87 -11.68
C LYS A 5 -6.43 17.54 -10.22
N PHE A 6 -7.66 17.12 -9.91
CA PHE A 6 -8.08 16.73 -8.58
C PHE A 6 -7.28 15.51 -8.10
N THR A 7 -7.19 14.45 -8.89
CA THR A 7 -6.40 13.25 -8.56
C THR A 7 -4.92 13.56 -8.43
N GLN A 8 -4.37 14.45 -9.27
CA GLN A 8 -2.97 14.88 -9.16
C GLN A 8 -2.70 15.57 -7.81
N LYS A 9 -3.63 16.39 -7.33
CA LYS A 9 -3.53 17.06 -6.03
C LYS A 9 -3.59 16.06 -4.87
N ILE A 10 -4.45 15.05 -4.96
CA ILE A 10 -4.49 13.93 -3.99
C ILE A 10 -3.14 13.21 -3.97
N SER A 11 -2.57 12.87 -5.13
CA SER A 11 -1.27 12.19 -5.17
C SER A 11 -0.13 13.02 -4.59
N GLN A 12 -0.12 14.33 -4.89
CA GLN A 12 0.84 15.26 -4.30
C GLN A 12 0.72 15.30 -2.77
N LEU A 13 -0.50 15.32 -2.23
CA LEU A 13 -0.73 15.27 -0.78
C LEU A 13 -0.19 13.96 -0.18
N ARG A 14 -0.48 12.81 -0.77
CA ARG A 14 -0.02 11.51 -0.26
C ARG A 14 1.50 11.39 -0.27
N ASN A 15 2.17 11.89 -1.32
CA ASN A 15 3.63 11.96 -1.36
C ASN A 15 4.19 12.88 -0.26
N LYS A 16 3.57 14.06 -0.07
CA LYS A 16 3.96 15.02 0.98
C LYS A 16 3.82 14.42 2.38
N LEU A 17 2.70 13.75 2.68
CA LEU A 17 2.44 13.13 3.97
C LEU A 17 3.35 11.91 4.22
N GLY A 18 3.63 11.11 3.18
CA GLY A 18 4.51 9.94 3.28
C GLY A 18 5.96 10.30 3.63
N LYS A 19 6.45 11.49 3.21
CA LYS A 19 7.81 11.99 3.45
C LYS A 19 8.94 11.12 2.86
N SER A 20 8.70 10.47 1.72
CA SER A 20 9.70 9.58 1.10
C SER A 20 9.73 9.65 -0.44
N GLY A 21 9.52 10.84 -1.00
CA GLY A 21 9.61 11.08 -2.45
C GLY A 21 8.35 10.70 -3.23
N LEU A 22 8.52 10.44 -4.54
CA LEU A 22 7.43 10.05 -5.44
C LEU A 22 7.11 8.58 -5.26
N LYS A 23 5.90 8.28 -4.76
CA LYS A 23 5.39 6.92 -4.65
C LYS A 23 3.94 6.82 -5.09
N ASP A 24 3.47 7.84 -5.80
CA ASP A 24 2.09 8.04 -6.19
C ASP A 24 1.98 9.12 -7.25
N GLU A 25 1.13 8.88 -8.22
CA GLU A 25 1.00 9.68 -9.42
C GLU A 25 -0.46 9.79 -9.83
N GLY A 26 -0.83 11.00 -10.26
CA GLY A 26 -2.15 11.30 -10.81
C GLY A 26 -2.42 10.55 -12.12
N LEU A 27 -3.63 10.71 -12.64
CA LEU A 27 -4.09 10.12 -13.91
C LEU A 27 -3.35 10.63 -15.15
N LYS A 28 -2.60 11.74 -14.99
CA LYS A 28 -1.71 12.30 -16.01
C LYS A 28 -0.42 12.73 -15.36
N VAL A 29 0.69 12.43 -16.02
CA VAL A 29 2.04 12.79 -15.56
C VAL A 29 2.81 13.53 -16.67
N PRO A 30 3.84 14.33 -16.32
CA PRO A 30 4.81 14.81 -17.30
C PRO A 30 5.40 13.65 -18.11
N ILE A 31 5.69 13.86 -19.40
CA ILE A 31 6.23 12.81 -20.30
C ILE A 31 7.47 12.13 -19.70
N LYS A 32 8.33 12.87 -18.99
CA LYS A 32 9.54 12.34 -18.34
C LYS A 32 9.28 11.27 -17.26
N LEU A 33 8.06 11.21 -16.72
CA LEU A 33 7.63 10.24 -15.72
C LEU A 33 6.72 9.15 -16.30
N GLY A 34 6.12 9.36 -17.47
CA GLY A 34 5.25 8.36 -18.07
C GLY A 34 6.03 7.17 -18.60
N ALA A 35 5.31 6.06 -18.81
CA ALA A 35 5.89 4.79 -19.29
C ALA A 35 6.79 4.99 -20.51
N GLU A 36 8.01 4.45 -20.44
CA GLU A 36 9.05 4.56 -21.46
C GLU A 36 9.38 6.00 -21.88
N LYS A 37 9.00 7.00 -21.06
CA LYS A 37 9.08 8.43 -21.34
C LYS A 37 8.37 8.84 -22.64
N LYS A 38 7.31 8.12 -23.01
CA LYS A 38 6.60 8.29 -24.30
C LYS A 38 5.17 8.80 -24.17
N ILE A 39 4.55 8.66 -23.01
CA ILE A 39 3.12 8.95 -22.83
C ILE A 39 2.88 9.79 -21.58
N GLN A 40 1.76 10.52 -21.54
CA GLN A 40 1.34 11.30 -20.36
C GLN A 40 0.20 10.63 -19.59
N GLY A 41 -0.59 9.78 -20.25
CA GLY A 41 -1.68 9.04 -19.62
C GLY A 41 -1.13 8.02 -18.63
N ASN A 42 -1.73 7.96 -17.45
CA ASN A 42 -1.20 7.21 -16.33
C ASN A 42 -2.29 6.42 -15.62
N VAL A 43 -2.88 5.43 -16.30
CA VAL A 43 -3.93 4.58 -15.71
C VAL A 43 -3.35 3.65 -14.66
N LEU A 44 -2.10 3.19 -14.84
CA LEU A 44 -1.37 2.36 -13.88
C LEU A 44 -0.12 3.15 -13.46
N ALA A 45 0.00 3.49 -12.18
CA ALA A 45 1.17 4.19 -11.68
C ALA A 45 2.29 3.20 -11.37
N GLY A 46 3.50 3.49 -11.84
CA GLY A 46 4.69 2.67 -11.63
C GLY A 46 5.96 3.48 -11.78
N ASP A 47 7.07 2.93 -11.31
CA ASP A 47 8.40 3.53 -11.48
C ASP A 47 8.91 3.41 -12.93
N GLU A 48 10.19 3.70 -13.14
CA GLU A 48 10.79 3.66 -14.48
C GLU A 48 10.77 2.27 -15.13
N ASP A 49 10.71 1.21 -14.33
CA ASP A 49 10.57 -0.19 -14.78
C ASP A 49 9.10 -0.66 -14.77
N SER A 50 8.15 0.27 -14.59
CA SER A 50 6.72 -0.01 -14.42
C SER A 50 6.40 -0.91 -13.23
N LEU A 51 7.24 -0.89 -12.18
CA LEU A 51 6.97 -1.58 -10.93
C LEU A 51 6.14 -0.69 -10.01
N ALA A 52 5.18 -1.30 -9.31
CA ALA A 52 4.38 -0.60 -8.31
C ALA A 52 5.28 -0.11 -7.16
N TYR A 53 4.93 1.05 -6.59
CA TYR A 53 5.72 1.65 -5.52
C TYR A 53 5.52 0.96 -4.17
N GLY A 54 6.58 0.85 -3.37
CA GLY A 54 6.52 0.30 -2.01
C GLY A 54 6.42 1.37 -0.93
N ARG A 55 5.48 1.23 0.01
CA ARG A 55 5.40 2.02 1.25
C ARG A 55 5.61 1.14 2.49
N THR A 56 6.22 1.73 3.51
CA THR A 56 6.34 1.19 4.86
C THR A 56 5.07 1.46 5.67
N PRO A 57 4.81 0.69 6.74
CA PRO A 57 3.73 0.98 7.67
C PRO A 57 3.69 2.43 8.16
N GLN A 58 4.85 3.02 8.47
CA GLN A 58 4.94 4.40 8.96
C GLN A 58 4.49 5.41 7.90
N GLU A 59 4.94 5.25 6.66
CA GLU A 59 4.50 6.12 5.55
C GLU A 59 2.97 6.04 5.36
N ILE A 60 2.40 4.83 5.47
CA ILE A 60 0.96 4.61 5.37
C ILE A 60 0.23 5.31 6.53
N LEU A 61 0.68 5.12 7.78
CA LEU A 61 0.06 5.74 8.95
C LEU A 61 0.04 7.27 8.85
N ARG A 62 1.16 7.89 8.43
CA ARG A 62 1.23 9.34 8.18
C ARG A 62 0.17 9.83 7.21
N ILE A 63 -0.11 9.04 6.16
CA ILE A 63 -1.12 9.35 5.13
C ILE A 63 -2.53 9.18 5.68
N VAL A 64 -2.84 8.01 6.24
CA VAL A 64 -4.22 7.70 6.68
C VAL A 64 -4.64 8.46 7.94
N TYR A 65 -3.67 8.93 8.74
CA TYR A 65 -3.93 9.88 9.83
C TYR A 65 -4.11 11.31 9.34
N GLY A 66 -3.62 11.64 8.13
CA GLY A 66 -3.67 12.98 7.55
C GLY A 66 -2.72 13.98 8.21
N THR A 67 -1.88 13.54 9.15
CA THR A 67 -1.03 14.41 9.99
C THR A 67 0.40 14.52 9.46
N GLY A 68 0.84 13.57 8.63
CA GLY A 68 2.25 13.46 8.23
C GLY A 68 3.15 12.95 9.37
N ASP A 69 2.55 12.44 10.45
CA ASP A 69 3.23 11.88 11.62
C ASP A 69 2.54 10.57 12.05
N GLU A 70 3.25 9.46 11.94
CA GLU A 70 2.79 8.11 12.29
C GLU A 70 2.48 7.93 13.78
N HIS A 71 2.91 8.88 14.63
CA HIS A 71 2.67 8.89 16.07
C HIS A 71 1.51 9.79 16.48
N ALA A 72 0.91 10.52 15.54
CA ALA A 72 -0.23 11.40 15.79
C ALA A 72 -1.49 10.87 15.07
N PRO A 73 -2.25 9.94 15.68
CA PRO A 73 -3.54 9.49 15.17
C PRO A 73 -4.50 10.64 14.85
N GLY A 74 -5.30 10.45 13.80
CA GLY A 74 -6.20 11.47 13.27
C GLY A 74 -6.91 11.00 12.01
N GLY A 75 -7.56 11.93 11.31
CA GLY A 75 -8.18 11.67 10.01
C GLY A 75 -9.11 10.46 10.04
N PHE A 76 -8.77 9.45 9.25
CA PHE A 76 -9.54 8.21 9.11
C PHE A 76 -9.42 7.27 10.32
N TYR A 77 -8.38 7.41 11.15
CA TYR A 77 -8.11 6.58 12.32
C TYR A 77 -8.00 7.46 13.57
N PRO A 78 -9.11 7.99 14.10
CA PRO A 78 -9.10 8.92 15.23
C PRO A 78 -8.51 8.35 16.53
N LYS A 79 -8.38 7.02 16.62
CA LYS A 79 -7.75 6.31 17.75
C LYS A 79 -6.50 5.52 17.36
N GLY A 80 -6.04 5.69 16.12
CA GLY A 80 -4.90 4.99 15.54
C GLY A 80 -5.25 3.64 14.94
N GLY A 81 -4.34 3.12 14.12
CA GLY A 81 -4.37 1.75 13.63
C GLY A 81 -3.85 0.77 14.67
N ASN A 82 -4.28 -0.48 14.55
CA ASN A 82 -3.94 -1.59 15.44
C ASN A 82 -2.76 -2.42 14.88
N GLY A 83 -2.18 -3.30 15.70
CA GLY A 83 -1.10 -4.22 15.34
C GLY A 83 0.28 -3.82 15.88
N ASN A 84 1.24 -4.74 15.87
CA ASN A 84 2.57 -4.46 16.43
C ASN A 84 3.39 -3.50 15.55
N ALA A 85 3.21 -3.57 14.23
CA ALA A 85 3.87 -2.68 13.28
C ALA A 85 3.52 -1.20 13.49
N THR A 86 2.39 -0.88 14.14
CA THR A 86 1.99 0.50 14.49
C THR A 86 2.67 1.04 15.75
N ASN A 87 3.34 0.19 16.55
CA ASN A 87 3.92 0.51 17.86
C ASN A 87 5.46 0.56 17.89
N THR A 88 6.12 0.60 16.74
CA THR A 88 7.52 0.15 16.53
C THR A 88 8.66 1.01 17.11
N HIS A 89 8.44 1.84 18.14
CA HIS A 89 9.56 2.54 18.83
C HIS A 89 9.66 2.37 20.35
N LYS A 90 8.76 1.66 21.04
CA LYS A 90 8.99 1.39 22.48
C LYS A 90 10.01 0.30 22.78
N THR A 91 10.43 -0.52 21.80
CA THR A 91 11.25 -1.71 22.11
C THR A 91 12.27 -2.07 21.00
N ARG A 92 13.21 -1.18 20.66
CA ARG A 92 14.34 -1.55 19.78
C ARG A 92 15.74 -1.37 20.36
N THR A 93 15.87 -0.99 21.64
CA THR A 93 17.20 -0.73 22.24
C THR A 93 17.87 -1.97 22.89
N ILE A 94 17.20 -3.12 23.01
CA ILE A 94 17.73 -4.22 23.87
C ILE A 94 18.18 -5.50 23.12
N ILE A 95 17.79 -5.76 21.86
CA ILE A 95 17.97 -7.11 21.27
C ILE A 95 19.19 -7.24 20.32
N LEU A 96 19.94 -6.17 20.03
CA LEU A 96 21.07 -6.27 19.08
C LEU A 96 22.39 -6.86 19.65
N SER A 97 22.54 -7.09 20.96
CA SER A 97 23.81 -7.62 21.50
C SER A 97 23.88 -9.16 21.67
N SER A 98 22.76 -9.87 21.52
CA SER A 98 22.68 -11.30 21.89
C SER A 98 22.88 -12.27 20.72
N LYS A 99 22.54 -11.90 19.47
CA LYS A 99 22.52 -12.85 18.34
C LYS A 99 23.83 -12.98 17.55
N MET A 100 24.83 -12.12 17.76
CA MET A 100 26.11 -12.19 17.04
C MET A 100 27.17 -13.13 17.65
N LYS A 101 26.86 -13.87 18.73
CA LYS A 101 27.83 -14.80 19.36
C LYS A 101 27.66 -16.28 19.01
N THR A 102 26.56 -16.67 18.35
CA THR A 102 26.24 -18.10 18.15
C THR A 102 26.53 -18.63 16.74
N LEU A 103 26.95 -17.78 15.80
CA LEU A 103 27.14 -18.18 14.38
C LEU A 103 28.60 -18.46 13.98
N ASN A 104 29.54 -18.56 14.93
CA ASN A 104 30.96 -18.84 14.67
C ASN A 104 31.44 -20.22 15.15
N LEU A 105 30.53 -21.16 15.45
CA LEU A 105 30.90 -22.49 15.98
C LEU A 105 30.46 -23.67 15.10
N PHE A 106 30.27 -23.48 13.79
CA PHE A 106 29.84 -24.57 12.89
C PHE A 106 30.58 -24.71 11.56
N PHE A 107 31.67 -23.95 11.33
CA PHE A 107 32.56 -24.16 10.18
C PHE A 107 33.97 -24.51 10.63
N ARG A 108 34.15 -25.75 11.13
CA ARG A 108 35.47 -26.36 11.28
C ARG A 108 35.40 -27.88 11.17
N SER A 109 35.14 -28.36 9.96
CA SER A 109 35.57 -29.70 9.52
C SER A 109 35.39 -29.84 8.01
N SER A 110 36.49 -30.01 7.29
CA SER A 110 36.49 -30.34 5.86
C SER A 110 36.03 -31.79 5.65
N PRO A 111 35.08 -32.08 4.74
CA PRO A 111 34.69 -33.45 4.46
C PRO A 111 35.61 -34.05 3.39
N SER A 112 36.49 -34.96 3.80
CA SER A 112 37.24 -35.84 2.90
C SER A 112 36.50 -37.17 2.74
N SER A 113 35.55 -37.24 1.80
CA SER A 113 35.22 -38.43 0.99
C SER A 113 33.86 -38.26 0.30
N THR A 114 33.84 -38.58 -1.00
CA THR A 114 32.70 -38.48 -1.92
C THR A 114 31.51 -39.37 -1.57
N THR A 115 31.63 -40.26 -0.59
CA THR A 115 30.57 -41.19 -0.17
C THR A 115 29.60 -40.58 0.86
N THR A 116 30.00 -39.52 1.55
CA THR A 116 29.17 -38.89 2.61
C THR A 116 28.17 -37.87 2.07
N ALA A 117 28.43 -37.30 0.89
CA ALA A 117 27.56 -36.30 0.26
C ALA A 117 26.25 -36.91 -0.30
N THR A 118 26.28 -38.16 -0.75
CA THR A 118 25.13 -38.84 -1.36
C THR A 118 24.10 -39.29 -0.33
N VAL A 119 24.51 -39.67 0.89
CA VAL A 119 23.60 -40.07 1.97
C VAL A 119 22.84 -38.87 2.52
N VAL A 120 23.48 -37.69 2.62
CA VAL A 120 22.82 -36.44 3.01
C VAL A 120 21.78 -36.02 1.97
N ALA A 121 22.08 -36.13 0.67
CA ALA A 121 21.14 -35.81 -0.40
C ALA A 121 19.89 -36.72 -0.41
N ILE A 122 20.05 -38.00 -0.08
CA ILE A 122 18.94 -38.96 0.00
C ILE A 122 18.08 -38.73 1.26
N ILE A 123 18.68 -38.37 2.40
CA ILE A 123 17.92 -37.99 3.61
C ILE A 123 17.08 -36.72 3.36
N PHE A 124 17.59 -35.75 2.59
CA PHE A 124 16.81 -34.58 2.16
C PHE A 124 15.66 -34.94 1.20
N LEU A 125 15.81 -35.99 0.38
CA LEU A 125 14.75 -36.46 -0.51
C LEU A 125 13.61 -37.18 0.23
N PHE A 126 13.91 -37.87 1.34
CA PHE A 126 12.91 -38.62 2.14
C PHE A 126 12.20 -37.82 3.23
N ILE A 127 12.64 -36.59 3.56
CA ILE A 127 11.90 -35.66 4.45
C ILE A 127 10.74 -34.96 3.70
N SER A 128 10.59 -35.18 2.39
CA SER A 128 9.43 -34.71 1.62
C SER A 128 8.23 -35.63 1.79
N THR A 129 7.80 -35.91 3.02
CA THR A 129 6.47 -36.44 3.30
C THR A 129 5.84 -35.72 4.49
N SER A 130 4.68 -35.11 4.23
CA SER A 130 3.75 -34.48 5.18
C SER A 130 4.26 -33.29 5.99
N VAL A 131 4.38 -32.12 5.35
CA VAL A 131 4.25 -30.85 6.10
C VAL A 131 2.76 -30.60 6.34
N ASN A 132 2.17 -31.36 7.26
CA ASN A 132 1.02 -30.89 8.01
C ASN A 132 1.56 -30.40 9.36
N SER A 133 2.06 -29.18 9.32
CA SER A 133 2.28 -28.38 10.50
C SER A 133 1.85 -26.98 10.09
N THR A 134 0.91 -26.40 10.84
CA THR A 134 0.87 -24.96 10.98
C THR A 134 2.22 -24.55 11.56
N ALA A 135 3.24 -24.46 10.70
CA ALA A 135 4.53 -23.93 11.09
C ALA A 135 4.24 -22.51 11.54
N ASP A 136 4.43 -22.24 12.83
CA ASP A 136 4.26 -20.91 13.38
C ASP A 136 5.02 -19.93 12.48
N LEU A 137 4.29 -18.97 11.92
CA LEU A 137 4.88 -17.99 11.03
C LEU A 137 5.97 -17.22 11.78
N PRO A 138 7.06 -16.82 11.09
CA PRO A 138 8.04 -15.93 11.68
C PRO A 138 7.36 -14.71 12.29
N LYS A 139 7.77 -14.30 13.50
CA LYS A 139 7.14 -13.17 14.19
C LYS A 139 7.16 -11.88 13.33
N ALA A 140 8.23 -11.69 12.55
CA ALA A 140 8.35 -10.59 11.60
C ALA A 140 7.26 -10.64 10.52
N ASP A 141 6.99 -11.82 9.95
CA ASP A 141 5.89 -12.02 9.00
C ASP A 141 4.54 -11.73 9.65
N MET A 142 4.29 -12.24 10.86
CA MET A 142 3.03 -11.97 11.57
C MET A 142 2.78 -10.47 11.72
N ASP A 143 3.80 -9.70 12.16
CA ASP A 143 3.66 -8.27 12.36
C ASP A 143 3.41 -7.52 11.02
N LEU A 144 4.00 -8.00 9.92
CA LEU A 144 3.79 -7.46 8.57
C LEU A 144 2.43 -7.84 7.98
N LEU A 145 1.90 -9.03 8.28
CA LEU A 145 0.59 -9.50 7.81
C LEU A 145 -0.57 -8.92 8.63
N GLU A 146 -0.35 -8.59 9.91
CA GLU A 146 -1.37 -7.93 10.73
C GLU A 146 -1.56 -6.46 10.35
N PHE A 147 -0.52 -5.76 9.89
CA PHE A 147 -0.64 -4.34 9.56
C PHE A 147 -1.70 -4.02 8.48
N PRO A 148 -1.73 -4.73 7.33
CA PRO A 148 -2.73 -4.52 6.29
C PRO A 148 -4.17 -4.60 6.77
N LEU A 149 -4.48 -5.39 7.81
CA LEU A 149 -5.84 -5.50 8.35
C LEU A 149 -6.46 -4.13 8.67
N ASN A 150 -5.67 -3.11 9.02
CA ASN A 150 -6.19 -1.76 9.20
C ASN A 150 -6.86 -1.26 7.91
N LEU A 151 -6.16 -1.34 6.79
CA LEU A 151 -6.62 -0.89 5.48
C LEU A 151 -7.74 -1.80 4.95
N GLU A 152 -7.62 -3.12 5.11
CA GLU A 152 -8.69 -4.06 4.73
C GLU A 152 -10.01 -3.75 5.47
N TYR A 153 -9.95 -3.42 6.77
CA TYR A 153 -11.13 -2.97 7.51
C TYR A 153 -11.66 -1.64 6.99
N PHE A 154 -10.78 -0.70 6.65
CA PHE A 154 -11.18 0.57 6.06
C PHE A 154 -11.96 0.34 4.76
N GLU A 155 -11.39 -0.45 3.84
CA GLU A 155 -11.92 -0.68 2.51
C GLU A 155 -13.20 -1.51 2.56
N ALA A 156 -13.23 -2.58 3.36
CA ALA A 156 -14.44 -3.38 3.59
C ALA A 156 -15.59 -2.51 4.08
N GLU A 157 -15.39 -1.74 5.15
CA GLU A 157 -16.44 -0.88 5.69
C GLU A 157 -16.85 0.19 4.68
N TYR A 158 -15.89 0.83 4.03
CA TYR A 158 -16.16 1.93 3.12
C TYR A 158 -16.96 1.48 1.89
N PHE A 159 -16.58 0.37 1.27
CA PHE A 159 -17.27 -0.18 0.10
C PHE A 159 -18.61 -0.81 0.47
N LEU A 160 -18.71 -1.52 1.60
CA LEU A 160 -19.98 -2.08 2.08
C LEU A 160 -20.99 -0.97 2.38
N PHE A 161 -20.59 0.06 3.11
CA PHE A 161 -21.48 1.20 3.36
C PHE A 161 -21.82 1.92 2.07
N GLY A 162 -20.84 2.27 1.24
CA GLY A 162 -21.08 3.01 -0.01
C GLY A 162 -22.07 2.32 -0.94
N SER A 163 -21.95 1.01 -1.11
CA SER A 163 -22.83 0.24 -2.01
C SER A 163 -24.14 -0.21 -1.35
N LEU A 164 -24.09 -0.75 -0.12
CA LEU A 164 -25.22 -1.45 0.51
C LEU A 164 -25.84 -0.69 1.70
N GLY A 165 -25.19 0.35 2.19
CA GLY A 165 -25.63 1.13 3.36
C GLY A 165 -25.46 0.41 4.70
N LYS A 166 -24.72 -0.70 4.72
CA LYS A 166 -24.52 -1.56 5.89
C LYS A 166 -23.07 -2.00 5.96
N GLY A 167 -22.49 -2.07 7.14
CA GLY A 167 -21.09 -2.50 7.35
C GLY A 167 -20.94 -3.94 7.81
N LEU A 168 -19.75 -4.29 8.30
CA LEU A 168 -19.43 -5.65 8.75
C LEU A 168 -20.33 -6.12 9.90
N ASP A 169 -20.82 -5.21 10.76
CA ASP A 169 -21.68 -5.56 11.90
C ASP A 169 -22.98 -6.28 11.48
N ILE A 170 -23.42 -6.09 10.24
CA ILE A 170 -24.60 -6.76 9.69
C ILE A 170 -24.19 -7.88 8.73
N ILE A 171 -23.21 -7.62 7.86
CA ILE A 171 -22.88 -8.51 6.74
C ILE A 171 -22.01 -9.69 7.20
N GLU A 172 -21.02 -9.44 8.07
CA GLU A 172 -20.11 -10.45 8.58
C GLU A 172 -19.60 -10.05 9.98
N PRO A 173 -20.46 -10.12 11.01
CA PRO A 173 -20.15 -9.61 12.35
C PRO A 173 -18.97 -10.33 13.01
N GLY A 174 -18.70 -11.58 12.60
CA GLY A 174 -17.55 -12.34 13.07
C GLY A 174 -16.21 -11.67 12.69
N LEU A 175 -16.14 -11.03 11.52
CA LEU A 175 -14.94 -10.30 11.09
C LEU A 175 -14.78 -8.95 11.76
N ALA A 176 -15.88 -8.25 12.06
CA ALA A 176 -15.81 -7.03 12.89
C ALA A 176 -15.23 -7.34 14.28
N ALA A 177 -15.48 -8.56 14.78
CA ALA A 177 -14.95 -9.10 16.04
C ALA A 177 -15.18 -8.16 17.23
N LYS A 178 -16.38 -7.57 17.29
CA LYS A 178 -16.82 -6.58 18.31
C LYS A 178 -16.00 -5.27 18.33
N GLY A 179 -15.23 -4.99 17.29
CA GLY A 179 -14.62 -3.67 17.08
C GLY A 179 -15.71 -2.59 16.94
N PRO A 180 -15.44 -1.32 17.28
CA PRO A 180 -16.43 -0.26 17.22
C PRO A 180 -16.90 0.05 15.78
N PRO A 181 -18.18 0.39 15.56
CA PRO A 181 -18.70 0.76 14.25
C PRO A 181 -18.03 2.02 13.70
N PRO A 182 -17.89 2.14 12.36
CA PRO A 182 -17.30 3.33 11.76
C PRO A 182 -18.17 4.57 11.98
N ILE A 183 -17.52 5.71 12.15
CA ILE A 183 -18.19 7.00 12.31
C ILE A 183 -18.60 7.54 10.93
N GLY A 184 -19.88 7.86 10.77
CA GLY A 184 -20.38 8.67 9.67
C GLY A 184 -20.39 8.00 8.29
N ALA A 185 -20.17 6.69 8.22
CA ALA A 185 -20.31 5.92 7.00
C ALA A 185 -21.78 5.91 6.53
N LYS A 186 -22.01 6.02 5.21
CA LYS A 186 -23.34 6.11 4.61
C LYS A 186 -23.39 5.36 3.28
N GLN A 187 -24.62 5.07 2.83
CA GLN A 187 -24.83 4.67 1.45
C GLN A 187 -24.58 5.84 0.51
N ALA A 188 -23.79 5.60 -0.54
CA ALA A 188 -23.56 6.56 -1.60
C ALA A 188 -24.69 6.51 -2.63
N ASN A 189 -24.98 7.65 -3.24
CA ASN A 189 -25.89 7.74 -4.37
C ASN A 189 -25.18 7.30 -5.66
N LEU A 190 -25.13 6.00 -5.91
CA LEU A 190 -24.40 5.41 -7.02
C LEU A 190 -25.34 4.97 -8.15
N SER A 191 -24.90 5.14 -9.40
CA SER A 191 -25.53 4.50 -10.55
C SER A 191 -25.41 2.98 -10.46
N LEU A 192 -26.25 2.26 -11.20
CA LEU A 192 -26.30 0.79 -11.14
C LEU A 192 -24.94 0.15 -11.40
N LEU A 193 -24.19 0.65 -12.40
CA LEU A 193 -22.88 0.12 -12.75
C LEU A 193 -21.86 0.35 -11.62
N ILE A 194 -21.76 1.58 -11.12
CA ILE A 194 -20.78 1.89 -10.07
C ILE A 194 -21.15 1.19 -8.77
N LYS A 195 -22.44 1.12 -8.43
CA LYS A 195 -22.92 0.35 -7.28
C LYS A 195 -22.53 -1.13 -7.38
N ASP A 196 -22.70 -1.74 -8.54
CA ASP A 196 -22.31 -3.14 -8.77
C ASP A 196 -20.80 -3.35 -8.58
N VAL A 197 -19.97 -2.52 -9.23
CA VAL A 197 -18.51 -2.58 -9.10
C VAL A 197 -18.07 -2.43 -7.63
N ILE A 198 -18.59 -1.43 -6.92
CA ILE A 198 -18.24 -1.21 -5.50
C ILE A 198 -18.75 -2.34 -4.61
N THR A 199 -19.88 -2.98 -4.96
CA THR A 199 -20.37 -4.17 -4.25
C THR A 199 -19.41 -5.34 -4.42
N GLN A 200 -18.86 -5.55 -5.62
CA GLN A 200 -17.85 -6.58 -5.87
C GLN A 200 -16.61 -6.36 -4.99
N PHE A 201 -16.11 -5.11 -4.94
CA PHE A 201 -14.96 -4.76 -4.09
C PHE A 201 -15.26 -5.03 -2.63
N ALA A 202 -16.42 -4.59 -2.15
CA ALA A 202 -16.85 -4.82 -0.76
C ALA A 202 -16.77 -6.29 -0.33
N TYR A 203 -17.19 -7.22 -1.20
CA TYR A 203 -17.09 -8.65 -0.93
C TYR A 203 -15.68 -9.22 -1.08
N GLN A 204 -14.84 -8.63 -1.93
CA GLN A 204 -13.42 -8.97 -2.04
C GLN A 204 -12.67 -8.60 -0.75
N GLU A 205 -12.93 -7.43 -0.18
CA GLU A 205 -12.31 -7.01 1.10
C GLU A 205 -12.71 -7.90 2.29
N ILE A 206 -13.97 -8.37 2.31
CA ILE A 206 -14.38 -9.42 3.28
C ILE A 206 -13.52 -10.68 3.08
N GLY A 207 -13.25 -11.05 1.82
CA GLY A 207 -12.36 -12.15 1.47
C GLY A 207 -10.92 -11.94 1.94
N HIS A 208 -10.37 -10.73 1.77
CA HIS A 208 -9.03 -10.37 2.22
C HIS A 208 -8.90 -10.46 3.74
N LEU A 209 -9.86 -9.89 4.49
CA LEU A 209 -9.94 -10.02 5.95
C LEU A 209 -9.92 -11.49 6.38
N ARG A 210 -10.71 -12.36 5.73
CA ARG A 210 -10.70 -13.80 6.01
C ARG A 210 -9.36 -14.44 5.66
N ALA A 211 -8.76 -14.08 4.53
CA ALA A 211 -7.50 -14.66 4.06
C ALA A 211 -6.34 -14.36 5.02
N ILE A 212 -6.23 -13.11 5.48
CA ILE A 212 -5.20 -12.70 6.44
C ILE A 212 -5.45 -13.38 7.81
N LYS A 213 -6.68 -13.34 8.32
CA LYS A 213 -7.04 -13.93 9.63
C LYS A 213 -6.97 -15.47 9.68
N LYS A 214 -6.76 -16.14 8.54
CA LYS A 214 -6.41 -17.58 8.51
C LYS A 214 -4.95 -17.84 8.89
N LEU A 215 -4.06 -16.87 8.69
CA LEU A 215 -2.63 -17.00 8.93
C LEU A 215 -2.16 -16.26 10.19
N VAL A 216 -2.86 -15.21 10.60
CA VAL A 216 -2.57 -14.46 11.82
C VAL A 216 -3.81 -14.31 12.70
N GLN A 217 -3.61 -14.15 14.00
CA GLN A 217 -4.71 -13.85 14.93
C GLN A 217 -5.41 -12.54 14.54
N GLY A 218 -4.63 -11.52 14.16
CA GLY A 218 -5.14 -10.20 13.82
C GLY A 218 -5.80 -9.52 15.02
N PHE A 219 -6.62 -8.51 14.73
CA PHE A 219 -7.29 -7.70 15.75
C PHE A 219 -8.75 -7.40 15.36
N PRO A 220 -9.58 -6.96 16.32
CA PRO A 220 -10.89 -6.39 16.01
C PRO A 220 -10.80 -5.13 15.15
N ARG A 221 -11.83 -4.87 14.35
CA ARG A 221 -11.95 -3.66 13.51
C ARG A 221 -11.57 -2.41 14.31
N PRO A 222 -10.60 -1.59 13.87
CA PRO A 222 -10.27 -0.33 14.55
C PRO A 222 -11.42 0.69 14.41
N LEU A 223 -11.43 1.74 15.25
CA LEU A 223 -12.37 2.84 15.06
C LEU A 223 -12.00 3.63 13.81
N LEU A 224 -12.86 3.58 12.80
CA LEU A 224 -12.71 4.30 11.55
C LEU A 224 -13.59 5.55 11.52
N ASN A 225 -13.09 6.63 10.93
CA ASN A 225 -13.87 7.84 10.66
C ASN A 225 -14.08 8.00 9.16
N LEU A 226 -15.18 7.41 8.67
CA LEU A 226 -15.58 7.42 7.26
C LEU A 226 -16.57 8.55 6.94
N SER A 227 -16.69 9.54 7.82
CA SER A 227 -17.62 10.65 7.62
C SER A 227 -17.24 11.52 6.41
N ALA A 228 -18.24 12.13 5.77
CA ALA A 228 -18.01 13.12 4.71
C ALA A 228 -17.07 14.25 5.15
N LYS A 229 -17.11 14.65 6.44
CA LYS A 229 -16.18 15.65 7.01
C LYS A 229 -14.72 15.18 6.95
N SER A 230 -14.45 13.90 7.21
CA SER A 230 -13.10 13.33 7.14
C SER A 230 -12.54 13.39 5.72
N PHE A 231 -13.32 12.93 4.74
CA PHE A 231 -12.97 13.03 3.32
C PHE A 231 -12.84 14.48 2.86
N GLY A 232 -13.76 15.35 3.27
CA GLY A 232 -13.69 16.79 3.01
C GLY A 232 -12.38 17.42 3.48
N THR A 233 -11.94 17.07 4.69
CA THR A 233 -10.65 17.55 5.24
C THR A 233 -9.46 17.11 4.37
N VAL A 234 -9.48 15.88 3.85
CA VAL A 234 -8.45 15.38 2.93
C VAL A 234 -8.47 16.13 1.61
N MET A 235 -9.66 16.37 1.05
CA MET A 235 -9.80 17.08 -0.22
C MET A 235 -9.40 18.55 -0.10
N ASP A 236 -9.77 19.22 0.98
CA ASP A 236 -9.34 20.58 1.28
C ASP A 236 -7.82 20.68 1.37
N ALA A 237 -7.18 19.73 2.06
CA ALA A 237 -5.72 19.66 2.18
C ALA A 237 -5.03 19.38 0.84
N ALA A 238 -5.62 18.53 -0.01
CA ALA A 238 -5.08 18.20 -1.33
C ALA A 238 -5.15 19.41 -2.26
N VAL A 239 -6.29 20.10 -2.26
CA VAL A 239 -6.52 21.29 -3.09
C VAL A 239 -5.77 22.51 -2.56
N GLY A 240 -5.51 22.55 -1.25
CA GLY A 240 -4.84 23.65 -0.55
C GLY A 240 -5.78 24.75 -0.06
N ASN A 241 -7.10 24.58 -0.19
CA ASN A 241 -8.13 25.51 0.29
C ASN A 241 -9.41 24.75 0.65
N PRO A 242 -10.21 25.24 1.61
CA PRO A 242 -11.53 24.68 1.91
C PRO A 242 -12.46 24.70 0.69
N LEU A 243 -13.05 23.56 0.37
CA LEU A 243 -14.05 23.42 -0.67
C LEU A 243 -15.43 23.89 -0.17
N SER A 244 -16.16 24.61 -1.02
CA SER A 244 -17.53 25.06 -0.74
C SER A 244 -18.46 24.62 -1.87
N PRO A 245 -19.49 23.80 -1.59
CA PRO A 245 -19.75 23.11 -0.32
C PRO A 245 -18.65 22.08 0.00
N PRO A 246 -18.51 21.62 1.26
CA PRO A 246 -17.53 20.59 1.62
C PRO A 246 -17.66 19.34 0.74
N PHE A 247 -16.54 18.70 0.42
CA PHE A 247 -16.55 17.48 -0.39
C PHE A 247 -17.31 16.36 0.34
N ASP A 248 -18.37 15.88 -0.30
CA ASP A 248 -19.14 14.73 0.16
C ASP A 248 -18.86 13.52 -0.73
N PRO A 249 -18.16 12.49 -0.22
CA PRO A 249 -17.88 11.29 -1.00
C PRO A 249 -19.14 10.50 -1.36
N TYR A 250 -20.25 10.66 -0.63
CA TYR A 250 -21.46 9.87 -0.81
C TYR A 250 -22.45 10.48 -1.82
N ALA A 251 -22.13 11.66 -2.38
CA ALA A 251 -23.09 12.45 -3.15
C ALA A 251 -23.45 11.88 -4.53
N ASN A 252 -22.48 11.27 -5.23
CA ASN A 252 -22.63 10.74 -6.58
C ASN A 252 -21.46 9.82 -6.97
N ASP A 253 -21.55 9.17 -8.13
CA ASP A 253 -20.50 8.32 -8.72
C ASP A 253 -19.11 8.96 -8.72
N LEU A 254 -18.99 10.20 -9.22
CA LEU A 254 -17.71 10.84 -9.42
C LEU A 254 -17.04 11.17 -8.09
N ASN A 255 -17.79 11.73 -7.14
CA ASN A 255 -17.30 12.00 -5.79
C ASN A 255 -16.87 10.71 -5.09
N TYR A 256 -17.66 9.65 -5.22
CA TYR A 256 -17.32 8.37 -4.61
C TYR A 256 -16.05 7.78 -5.24
N LEU A 257 -15.92 7.75 -6.57
CA LEU A 257 -14.71 7.27 -7.24
C LEU A 257 -13.46 8.12 -6.89
N ILE A 258 -13.58 9.45 -6.83
CA ILE A 258 -12.47 10.32 -6.38
C ILE A 258 -12.08 10.02 -4.94
N SER A 259 -13.04 9.73 -4.06
CA SER A 259 -12.74 9.33 -2.68
C SER A 259 -12.08 7.95 -2.61
N CYS A 260 -12.50 7.00 -3.46
CA CYS A 260 -11.85 5.70 -3.62
C CYS A 260 -10.44 5.82 -4.19
N TYR A 261 -10.06 6.94 -4.81
CA TYR A 261 -8.68 7.14 -5.24
C TYR A 261 -7.71 7.38 -4.06
N VAL A 262 -8.23 7.75 -2.87
CA VAL A 262 -7.41 8.16 -1.71
C VAL A 262 -6.71 6.98 -1.03
N ILE A 263 -7.32 5.80 -0.95
CA ILE A 263 -6.89 4.72 -0.01
C ILE A 263 -6.43 3.40 -0.66
N PRO A 264 -7.13 2.76 -1.61
CA PRO A 264 -6.75 1.48 -2.22
C PRO A 264 -5.31 1.48 -2.77
N TYR A 265 -4.90 2.56 -3.45
CA TYR A 265 -3.52 2.72 -3.89
C TYR A 265 -2.51 2.77 -2.72
N VAL A 266 -2.89 3.29 -1.55
CA VAL A 266 -2.06 3.23 -0.34
C VAL A 266 -1.97 1.77 0.17
N GLY A 267 -3.07 1.03 0.14
CA GLY A 267 -3.17 -0.39 0.47
C GLY A 267 -2.17 -1.25 -0.31
N LEU A 268 -2.30 -1.26 -1.63
CA LEU A 268 -1.42 -2.06 -2.50
C LEU A 268 0.06 -1.71 -2.32
N THR A 269 0.40 -0.43 -2.12
CA THR A 269 1.80 -0.02 -1.92
C THR A 269 2.38 -0.56 -0.61
N GLY A 270 1.53 -0.83 0.39
CA GLY A 270 1.90 -1.54 1.61
C GLY A 270 2.32 -2.98 1.35
N TYR A 271 1.58 -3.69 0.50
CA TYR A 271 1.93 -5.07 0.10
C TYR A 271 3.26 -5.13 -0.65
N VAL A 272 3.49 -4.21 -1.60
CA VAL A 272 4.79 -4.08 -2.29
C VAL A 272 5.92 -3.84 -1.29
N GLY A 273 5.73 -2.95 -0.32
CA GLY A 273 6.74 -2.63 0.70
C GLY A 273 6.95 -3.71 1.77
N ALA A 274 6.00 -4.64 1.92
CA ALA A 274 6.09 -5.80 2.80
C ALA A 274 6.79 -6.98 2.14
N ASN A 275 6.53 -7.24 0.85
CA ASN A 275 7.05 -8.39 0.09
C ASN A 275 8.53 -8.73 0.33
N PRO A 276 9.50 -7.79 0.20
CA PRO A 276 10.92 -8.12 0.37
C PRO A 276 11.32 -8.46 1.81
N LYS A 277 10.42 -8.27 2.79
CA LYS A 277 10.65 -8.52 4.22
C LYS A 277 10.02 -9.82 4.71
N LEU A 278 9.26 -10.52 3.87
CA LEU A 278 8.57 -11.75 4.23
C LEU A 278 9.50 -12.97 4.09
N GLU A 279 9.60 -13.75 5.16
CA GLU A 279 10.47 -14.91 5.25
C GLU A 279 9.76 -16.20 4.79
N SER A 280 8.47 -16.36 5.11
CA SER A 280 7.72 -17.58 4.80
C SER A 280 7.18 -17.59 3.37
N PRO A 281 7.30 -18.72 2.63
CA PRO A 281 6.59 -18.91 1.37
C PRO A 281 5.07 -18.72 1.49
N ALA A 282 4.47 -19.10 2.63
CA ALA A 282 3.04 -18.92 2.87
C ALA A 282 2.65 -17.44 2.94
N SER A 283 3.45 -16.63 3.65
CA SER A 283 3.24 -15.18 3.74
C SER A 283 3.43 -14.50 2.39
N ARG A 284 4.49 -14.85 1.63
CA ARG A 284 4.70 -14.32 0.27
C ARG A 284 3.56 -14.69 -0.67
N LYS A 285 3.06 -15.93 -0.60
CA LYS A 285 1.91 -16.36 -1.40
C LYS A 285 0.65 -15.57 -1.05
N LEU A 286 0.37 -15.34 0.24
CA LEU A 286 -0.76 -14.54 0.67
C LEU A 286 -0.65 -13.10 0.16
N VAL A 287 0.47 -12.43 0.43
CA VAL A 287 0.67 -11.03 0.04
C VAL A 287 0.68 -10.84 -1.47
N ALA A 288 1.29 -11.74 -2.24
CA ALA A 288 1.24 -11.68 -3.69
C ALA A 288 -0.19 -11.85 -4.24
N GLY A 289 -1.00 -12.73 -3.62
CA GLY A 289 -2.40 -12.92 -3.98
C GLY A 289 -3.26 -11.70 -3.71
N LEU A 290 -3.10 -11.08 -2.53
CA LEU A 290 -3.80 -9.85 -2.15
C LEU A 290 -3.40 -8.70 -3.08
N LEU A 291 -2.09 -8.48 -3.28
CA LEU A 291 -1.55 -7.46 -4.17
C LEU A 291 -2.15 -7.53 -5.59
N GLY A 292 -2.38 -8.73 -6.13
CA GLY A 292 -2.98 -8.91 -7.45
C GLY A 292 -4.41 -8.40 -7.55
N VAL A 293 -5.24 -8.64 -6.52
CA VAL A 293 -6.63 -8.18 -6.47
C VAL A 293 -6.69 -6.67 -6.25
N GLU A 294 -5.92 -6.17 -5.29
CA GLU A 294 -5.79 -4.74 -4.97
C GLU A 294 -5.36 -3.89 -6.18
N SER A 295 -4.36 -4.38 -6.92
CA SER A 295 -3.90 -3.73 -8.15
C SER A 295 -4.99 -3.68 -9.22
N GLY A 296 -5.83 -4.72 -9.30
CA GLY A 296 -6.98 -4.75 -10.20
C GLY A 296 -8.06 -3.74 -9.80
N GLN A 297 -8.35 -3.61 -8.51
CA GLN A 297 -9.31 -2.64 -7.99
C GLN A 297 -8.84 -1.20 -8.24
N ASP A 298 -7.57 -0.90 -7.97
CA ASP A 298 -6.96 0.39 -8.28
C ASP A 298 -7.03 0.70 -9.78
N ALA A 299 -6.68 -0.26 -10.64
CA ALA A 299 -6.77 -0.10 -12.09
C ALA A 299 -8.19 0.21 -12.58
N VAL A 300 -9.21 -0.43 -12.00
CA VAL A 300 -10.63 -0.16 -12.33
C VAL A 300 -11.02 1.25 -11.90
N ILE A 301 -10.70 1.67 -10.66
CA ILE A 301 -10.99 3.02 -10.16
C ILE A 301 -10.30 4.07 -11.04
N ARG A 302 -9.01 3.87 -11.32
CA ARG A 302 -8.21 4.77 -12.15
C ARG A 302 -8.74 4.84 -13.58
N SER A 303 -9.15 3.74 -14.18
CA SER A 303 -9.74 3.72 -15.53
C SER A 303 -11.05 4.50 -15.59
N LEU A 304 -11.95 4.27 -14.63
CA LEU A 304 -13.24 4.98 -14.54
C LEU A 304 -13.07 6.49 -14.33
N LEU A 305 -12.03 6.91 -13.59
CA LEU A 305 -11.69 8.32 -13.45
C LEU A 305 -10.93 8.88 -14.66
N TYR A 306 -10.11 8.05 -15.32
CA TYR A 306 -9.33 8.45 -16.49
C TYR A 306 -10.23 8.80 -17.68
N GLU A 307 -11.28 8.01 -17.91
CA GLU A 307 -12.34 8.31 -18.89
C GLU A 307 -12.95 9.70 -18.66
N ARG A 308 -13.03 10.12 -17.39
CA ARG A 308 -13.58 11.41 -16.95
C ARG A 308 -12.51 12.46 -16.64
N ALA A 309 -11.24 12.25 -17.04
CA ALA A 309 -10.12 13.08 -16.56
C ALA A 309 -10.27 14.58 -16.90
N THR A 310 -10.99 14.92 -17.96
CA THR A 310 -11.26 16.30 -18.40
C THR A 310 -12.57 16.88 -17.85
N GLU A 311 -13.43 16.05 -17.26
CA GLU A 311 -14.68 16.49 -16.63
C GLU A 311 -14.36 17.41 -15.44
N LYS A 312 -15.17 18.46 -15.25
CA LYS A 312 -15.07 19.33 -14.08
C LYS A 312 -15.74 18.64 -12.89
N VAL A 313 -15.07 18.63 -11.73
CA VAL A 313 -15.68 18.18 -10.47
C VAL A 313 -16.58 19.31 -9.95
N VAL A 314 -17.84 19.31 -10.36
CA VAL A 314 -18.83 20.33 -9.96
C VAL A 314 -19.22 20.13 -8.49
N PRO A 315 -19.38 21.21 -7.69
CA PRO A 315 -19.38 22.62 -8.06
C PRO A 315 -18.03 23.34 -7.90
N TYR A 316 -16.92 22.60 -7.79
CA TYR A 316 -15.60 23.18 -7.54
C TYR A 316 -15.01 23.83 -8.79
N ASP A 317 -15.48 25.03 -9.12
CA ASP A 317 -14.91 25.85 -10.19
C ASP A 317 -13.66 26.60 -9.73
N ILE A 318 -12.68 25.81 -9.28
CA ILE A 318 -11.35 26.33 -8.96
C ILE A 318 -10.62 26.55 -10.28
N THR A 319 -10.60 27.81 -10.70
CA THR A 319 -9.66 28.33 -11.70
C THR A 319 -8.33 28.44 -11.00
N LEU A 320 -7.43 27.47 -11.24
CA LEU A 320 -6.05 27.65 -10.81
C LEU A 320 -5.57 28.93 -11.51
N GLY A 321 -5.10 29.92 -10.73
CA GLY A 321 -4.29 31.00 -11.29
C GLY A 321 -3.11 30.41 -12.07
N ASN A 322 -2.38 31.22 -12.83
CA ASN A 322 -1.26 30.83 -13.69
C ASN A 322 -0.06 30.16 -12.96
N ASP A 323 -0.27 29.48 -11.84
CA ASP A 323 0.49 28.31 -11.48
C ASP A 323 0.13 27.22 -12.50
N GLY A 324 0.77 27.35 -13.67
CA GLY A 324 0.90 26.26 -14.59
C GLY A 324 1.47 25.04 -13.88
N LEU A 325 1.81 24.06 -14.68
CA LEU A 325 2.84 23.11 -14.30
C LEU A 325 4.15 23.91 -14.05
N LYS A 326 4.24 24.67 -12.96
CA LYS A 326 5.53 24.96 -12.37
C LYS A 326 5.98 23.58 -11.96
N ASP A 327 6.98 23.09 -12.69
CA ASP A 327 8.03 22.25 -12.17
C ASP A 327 8.56 22.91 -10.86
N GLU A 328 7.73 23.04 -9.82
CA GLU A 328 8.21 22.95 -8.46
C GLU A 328 8.73 21.55 -8.38
N GLY A 329 10.01 21.43 -8.75
CA GLY A 329 10.67 20.18 -8.91
C GLY A 329 10.29 19.32 -7.73
N LEU A 330 9.63 18.20 -8.04
CA LEU A 330 10.10 16.96 -7.48
C LEU A 330 11.61 16.95 -7.74
N LYS A 331 12.37 17.55 -6.82
CA LYS A 331 13.76 17.22 -6.60
C LYS A 331 13.69 15.78 -6.12
N VAL A 332 13.56 14.87 -7.09
CA VAL A 332 13.96 13.50 -6.92
C VAL A 332 15.42 13.62 -6.53
N PRO A 333 15.82 13.31 -5.27
CA PRO A 333 17.22 13.12 -5.00
C PRO A 333 17.60 11.93 -5.87
N ILE A 334 18.31 12.20 -6.96
CA ILE A 334 18.97 11.16 -7.73
C ILE A 334 20.13 10.70 -6.84
N GLU A 335 19.83 9.87 -5.84
CA GLU A 335 20.83 8.94 -5.32
C GLU A 335 20.89 7.80 -6.34
N LEU A 336 21.61 8.06 -7.44
CA LEU A 336 22.19 6.97 -8.21
C LEU A 336 23.02 6.16 -7.23
N GLY A 337 22.57 4.93 -6.96
CA GLY A 337 23.35 3.94 -6.26
C GLY A 337 24.67 3.77 -6.99
N ALA A 338 25.70 4.48 -6.54
CA ALA A 338 27.07 4.20 -6.92
C ALA A 338 27.42 2.86 -6.31
N GLU A 339 27.26 1.79 -7.09
CA GLU A 339 28.02 0.58 -6.88
C GLU A 339 29.48 0.99 -6.75
N LYS A 340 30.05 0.77 -5.56
CA LYS A 340 31.49 0.78 -5.35
C LYS A 340 32.08 -0.28 -6.28
N LYS A 341 32.49 0.13 -7.48
CA LYS A 341 33.47 -0.63 -8.25
C LYS A 341 34.73 -0.70 -7.40
N THR A 342 34.96 -1.87 -6.80
CA THR A 342 36.25 -2.27 -6.26
C THR A 342 37.31 -2.04 -7.32
N GLN A 343 38.25 -1.13 -7.04
CA GLN A 343 39.53 -1.03 -7.73
C GLN A 343 40.24 -2.38 -7.64
N GLY A 344 40.24 -3.13 -8.74
CA GLY A 344 41.22 -4.18 -9.01
C GLY A 344 42.32 -3.58 -9.88
N ASN A 345 43.50 -3.39 -9.30
CA ASN A 345 44.69 -2.93 -10.00
C ASN A 345 45.32 -4.08 -10.82
N VAL A 346 45.66 -3.77 -12.08
CA VAL A 346 46.88 -4.18 -12.83
C VAL A 346 46.91 -5.65 -13.29
N LEU A 347 47.06 -5.95 -14.59
CA LEU A 347 48.34 -5.99 -15.32
C LEU A 347 48.20 -5.69 -16.83
N ALA A 348 49.23 -5.03 -17.36
CA ALA A 348 49.45 -4.62 -18.75
C ALA A 348 50.05 -5.73 -19.64
N GLY A 349 50.02 -5.50 -20.95
CA GLY A 349 50.78 -6.21 -22.02
C GLY A 349 49.93 -6.28 -23.30
N ASP A 350 50.06 -5.33 -24.24
CA ASP A 350 50.99 -5.28 -25.41
C ASP A 350 50.14 -5.50 -26.69
N GLU A 351 49.92 -4.46 -27.51
CA GLU A 351 50.59 -4.24 -28.82
C GLU A 351 50.53 -5.46 -29.76
N ASP A 352 49.63 -5.44 -30.76
CA ASP A 352 49.97 -5.25 -32.19
C ASP A 352 48.95 -5.84 -33.19
N SER A 353 48.69 -5.04 -34.23
CA SER A 353 48.41 -5.40 -35.64
C SER A 353 47.23 -6.34 -35.99
N VAL A 354 46.15 -5.80 -36.57
CA VAL A 354 45.85 -5.66 -38.02
C VAL A 354 44.38 -5.22 -38.17
#